data_AF-A0A0P8YA97-F1
#
_entry.id   AF-A0A0P8YA97-F1
#
_cell.length_a   1.000
_cell.length_b   1.000
_cell.length_c   1.000
_cell.angle_alpha   90.00
_cell.angle_beta   90.00
_cell.angle_gamma   90.00
#
_symmetry.space_group_name_H-M   'P 1'
#
loop_
_entity.id
_entity.type
_entity.pdbx_description
1 polymer ?
#
loop_
_entity_poly.entity_id
_entity_poly.type
_entity_poly.pdbx_seq_one_letter_code
_entity_poly.pdbx_strand_id
1 'polypeptide(L)'
;MAIRYTDEFRRDAVRIATSSGLTRPKIASDLGVGLSTLNKWVQKHQHDDLMSGPHEDVEKENTRLRKEVRLLREEREVLKKATIFFASQNR
;
A
#
# COMPACT_ATOMS: atom_id res chain seq x y z
N MET A 1 -20.34 -11.90 28.34
CA MET A 1 -19.69 -12.91 27.47
C MET A 1 -19.28 -12.24 26.16
N ALA A 2 -18.00 -12.25 25.79
CA ALA A 2 -17.59 -11.78 24.47
C ALA A 2 -17.91 -12.86 23.43
N ILE A 3 -18.82 -12.57 22.50
CA ILE A 3 -19.10 -13.47 21.38
C ILE A 3 -17.85 -13.53 20.50
N ARG A 4 -17.26 -14.71 20.36
CA ARG A 4 -16.12 -14.95 19.46
C ARG A 4 -16.62 -15.61 18.19
N TYR A 5 -16.49 -14.88 17.08
CA TYR A 5 -16.75 -15.42 15.74
C TYR A 5 -15.49 -16.10 15.22
N THR A 6 -15.66 -17.22 14.51
CA THR A 6 -14.56 -17.92 13.84
C THR A 6 -13.98 -17.04 12.72
N ASP A 7 -12.71 -17.26 12.38
CA ASP A 7 -12.08 -16.50 11.30
C ASP A 7 -12.68 -16.84 9.92
N GLU A 8 -13.14 -18.08 9.72
CA GLU A 8 -13.87 -18.49 8.53
C GLU A 8 -15.19 -17.71 8.38
N PHE A 9 -15.99 -17.63 9.44
CA PHE A 9 -17.23 -16.86 9.44
C PHE A 9 -16.96 -15.37 9.17
N ARG A 10 -15.89 -14.82 9.75
CA ARG A 10 -15.48 -13.43 9.49
C ARG A 10 -15.14 -13.22 8.01
N ARG A 11 -14.36 -14.11 7.40
CA ARG A 11 -13.97 -14.02 5.99
C ARG A 11 -15.19 -14.09 5.07
N ASP A 12 -16.11 -15.00 5.35
CA ASP A 12 -17.34 -15.14 4.59
C ASP A 12 -18.26 -13.92 4.72
N ALA A 13 -18.42 -13.39 5.94
CA ALA A 13 -19.18 -12.17 6.17
C ALA A 13 -18.59 -10.98 5.39
N VAL A 14 -17.26 -10.84 5.37
CA VAL A 14 -16.58 -9.79 4.57
C VAL A 14 -16.76 -10.02 3.08
N ARG A 15 -16.60 -11.26 2.60
CA ARG A 15 -16.80 -11.63 1.19
C ARG A 15 -18.20 -11.32 0.70
N ILE A 16 -19.23 -11.61 1.49
CA ILE A 16 -20.61 -11.26 1.16
C ILE A 16 -20.77 -9.74 1.16
N ALA A 17 -20.21 -9.03 2.15
CA ALA A 17 -20.27 -7.57 2.24
C ALA A 17 -19.57 -6.83 1.10
N THR A 18 -18.62 -7.44 0.41
CA THR A 18 -17.91 -6.83 -0.72
C THR A 18 -18.44 -7.28 -2.09
N SER A 19 -19.01 -8.48 -2.21
CA SER A 19 -19.40 -9.05 -3.51
C SER A 19 -20.91 -9.12 -3.78
N SER A 20 -21.76 -9.16 -2.75
CA SER A 20 -23.20 -9.45 -2.92
C SER A 20 -24.05 -8.29 -3.45
N GLY A 21 -23.52 -7.07 -3.49
CA GLY A 21 -24.27 -5.85 -3.84
C GLY A 21 -25.34 -5.43 -2.82
N LEU A 22 -25.51 -6.19 -1.72
CA LEU A 22 -26.42 -5.85 -0.63
C LEU A 22 -25.80 -4.79 0.30
N THR A 23 -26.66 -4.02 0.96
CA THR A 23 -26.19 -3.02 1.93
C THR A 23 -25.67 -3.68 3.20
N ARG A 24 -24.60 -3.14 3.78
CA ARG A 24 -23.99 -3.66 5.01
C ARG A 24 -24.98 -3.80 6.19
N PRO A 25 -25.95 -2.88 6.40
CA PRO A 25 -26.98 -3.07 7.42
C PRO A 25 -27.83 -4.34 7.20
N LYS A 26 -28.25 -4.61 5.97
CA LYS A 26 -29.01 -5.82 5.63
C LYS A 26 -28.20 -7.08 5.90
N ILE A 27 -26.95 -7.10 5.44
CA ILE A 27 -26.04 -8.24 5.65
C ILE A 27 -25.79 -8.47 7.15
N ALA A 28 -25.61 -7.40 7.92
CA ALA A 28 -25.42 -7.48 9.37
C ALA A 28 -26.64 -8.11 10.06
N SER A 29 -27.85 -7.68 9.68
CA SER A 29 -29.11 -8.26 10.15
C SER A 29 -29.24 -9.73 9.76
N ASP A 30 -28.99 -10.07 8.49
CA ASP A 30 -29.12 -11.44 7.96
C ASP A 30 -28.13 -12.41 8.63
N LEU A 31 -26.92 -11.95 8.96
CA LEU A 31 -25.88 -12.75 9.63
C LEU A 31 -25.99 -12.72 11.16
N GLY A 32 -26.93 -11.96 11.74
CA GLY A 32 -27.05 -11.80 13.20
C GLY A 32 -25.81 -11.16 13.84
N VAL A 33 -25.09 -10.32 13.11
CA VAL A 33 -23.90 -9.60 13.60
C VAL A 33 -24.19 -8.11 13.75
N GLY A 34 -23.55 -7.47 14.72
CA GLY A 34 -23.61 -6.02 14.85
C GLY A 34 -23.02 -5.32 13.62
N LEU A 35 -23.70 -4.30 13.09
CA LEU A 35 -23.21 -3.52 11.94
C LEU A 35 -21.81 -2.94 12.16
N SER A 36 -21.53 -2.47 13.38
CA SER A 36 -20.20 -1.96 13.76
C SER A 36 -19.13 -3.05 13.70
N THR A 37 -19.47 -4.28 14.09
CA THR A 37 -18.58 -5.45 13.99
C THR A 37 -18.29 -5.79 12.54
N LEU A 38 -19.33 -5.86 11.69
CA LEU A 38 -19.17 -6.11 10.26
C LEU A 38 -18.30 -5.04 9.59
N ASN A 39 -18.53 -3.76 9.89
CA ASN A 39 -17.73 -2.66 9.36
C ASN A 39 -16.25 -2.76 9.78
N LYS A 40 -15.97 -3.12 11.04
CA LYS A 40 -14.59 -3.34 11.52
C LYS A 40 -13.89 -4.46 10.75
N TRP A 41 -14.59 -5.55 10.46
CA TRP A 41 -14.03 -6.67 9.69
C TRP A 41 -13.72 -6.28 8.25
N VAL A 42 -14.63 -5.57 7.59
CA VAL A 42 -14.42 -5.09 6.21
C VAL A 42 -13.24 -4.10 6.16
N GLN A 43 -13.16 -3.16 7.10
CA GLN A 43 -12.06 -2.20 7.15
C GLN A 43 -10.72 -2.89 7.40
N LYS A 44 -10.66 -3.85 8.32
CA LYS A 44 -9.45 -4.63 8.58
C LYS A 44 -9.02 -5.42 7.35
N HIS A 45 -9.96 -6.08 6.67
CA HIS A 45 -9.67 -6.81 5.44
C HIS A 45 -9.13 -5.89 4.33
N GLN A 46 -9.69 -4.70 4.15
CA GLN A 46 -9.17 -3.73 3.17
C GLN A 46 -7.75 -3.27 3.49
N HIS A 47 -7.45 -3.05 4.77
CA HIS A 47 -6.11 -2.70 5.21
C HIS A 47 -5.12 -3.85 5.01
N ASP A 48 -5.50 -5.08 5.38
CA ASP A 48 -4.67 -6.26 5.19
C ASP A 48 -4.39 -6.52 3.70
N ASP A 49 -5.37 -6.30 2.82
CA ASP A 49 -5.22 -6.42 1.35
C ASP A 49 -4.27 -5.35 0.78
N LEU A 50 -4.38 -4.10 1.25
CA LEU A 50 -3.45 -3.02 0.88
C LEU A 50 -2.00 -3.31 1.31
N MET A 51 -1.82 -3.93 2.48
CA MET A 51 -0.51 -4.26 3.03
C MET A 51 0.04 -5.59 2.50
N SER A 52 -0.79 -6.43 1.88
CA SER A 52 -0.41 -7.72 1.27
C SER A 52 0.00 -7.60 -0.20
N GLY A 53 -0.05 -6.41 -0.80
CA GLY A 53 0.51 -6.18 -2.15
C GLY A 53 2.03 -6.44 -2.19
N PRO A 54 2.62 -6.68 -3.38
CA PRO A 54 4.03 -7.07 -3.53
C PRO A 54 4.98 -5.95 -3.09
N HIS A 55 5.23 -5.86 -1.78
CA HIS A 55 6.13 -4.91 -1.16
C HIS A 55 7.60 -5.19 -1.52
N GLU A 56 7.94 -6.47 -1.78
CA GLU A 56 9.32 -6.86 -2.15
C GLU A 56 9.81 -6.18 -3.43
N ASP A 57 8.91 -5.97 -4.40
CA ASP A 57 9.27 -5.30 -5.65
C ASP A 57 9.47 -3.80 -5.44
N VAL A 58 8.69 -3.19 -4.54
CA VAL A 58 8.81 -1.76 -4.21
C VAL A 58 10.14 -1.45 -3.52
N GLU A 59 10.59 -2.27 -2.57
CA GLU A 59 11.85 -2.04 -1.86
C GLU A 59 13.08 -2.23 -2.75
N LYS A 60 13.08 -3.27 -3.60
CA LYS A 60 14.12 -3.51 -4.60
C LYS A 60 14.20 -2.36 -5.59
N GLU A 61 13.04 -1.90 -6.08
CA GLU A 61 12.95 -0.77 -7.00
C GLU A 61 13.42 0.53 -6.33
N ASN A 62 13.04 0.78 -5.08
CA ASN A 62 13.51 1.95 -4.33
C ASN A 62 15.04 1.96 -4.18
N THR A 63 15.61 0.79 -3.90
CA THR A 63 17.06 0.63 -3.77
C THR A 63 17.78 0.89 -5.10
N ARG A 64 17.23 0.38 -6.21
CA ARG A 64 17.73 0.64 -7.57
C ARG A 64 17.69 2.13 -7.90
N LEU A 65 16.53 2.76 -7.72
CA LEU A 65 16.33 4.19 -8.00
C LEU A 65 17.25 5.08 -7.17
N ARG A 66 17.47 4.76 -5.89
CA ARG A 66 18.40 5.53 -5.04
C ARG A 66 19.85 5.46 -5.55
N LYS A 67 20.28 4.31 -6.06
CA LYS A 67 21.62 4.16 -6.66
C LYS A 67 21.74 4.98 -7.95
N GLU A 68 20.73 4.91 -8.81
CA GLU A 68 20.70 5.67 -10.06
C GLU A 68 20.70 7.17 -9.82
N VAL A 69 19.87 7.67 -8.89
CA VAL A 69 19.84 9.08 -8.49
C VAL A 69 21.19 9.55 -7.95
N ARG A 70 21.89 8.69 -7.19
CA ARG A 70 23.25 9.03 -6.70
C ARG A 70 24.22 9.19 -7.86
N LEU A 71 24.26 8.23 -8.78
CA LEU A 71 25.15 8.26 -9.93
C LEU A 71 24.87 9.49 -10.81
N LEU A 72 23.62 9.75 -11.15
CA LEU A 72 23.23 10.91 -11.96
C LEU A 72 23.63 12.25 -11.30
N ARG A 73 23.56 12.33 -9.97
CA ARG A 73 24.03 13.52 -9.24
C ARG A 73 25.54 13.67 -9.33
N GLU A 74 26.30 12.59 -9.18
CA GLU A 74 27.75 12.60 -9.31
C GLU A 74 28.17 13.03 -10.73
N GLU A 75 27.57 12.43 -11.76
CA GLU A 75 27.81 12.79 -13.17
C GLU A 75 27.52 14.26 -13.44
N ARG A 76 26.38 14.77 -12.95
CA ARG A 76 26.03 16.19 -13.07
C ARG A 76 27.07 17.10 -12.42
N GLU A 77 27.58 16.75 -11.25
CA GLU A 77 28.59 17.57 -10.57
C GLU A 77 29.94 17.55 -11.29
N VAL A 78 30.33 16.42 -11.91
CA VAL A 78 31.51 16.35 -12.78
C VAL A 78 31.35 17.28 -13.99
N LEU A 79 30.20 17.21 -14.68
CA LEU A 79 29.92 18.07 -15.84
C LEU A 79 29.93 19.56 -15.47
N LYS A 80 29.38 19.92 -14.32
CA LYS A 80 29.46 21.31 -13.81
C LYS A 80 30.90 21.76 -13.55
N LYS A 81 31.72 20.93 -12.91
CA LYS A 81 33.12 21.27 -12.66
C LYS A 81 33.89 21.45 -13.96
N ALA A 82 33.66 20.58 -14.93
CA ALA A 82 34.26 20.67 -16.26
C ALA A 82 33.86 21.97 -16.97
N THR A 83 32.56 22.30 -17.01
CA THR A 83 32.08 23.54 -17.64
C THR A 83 32.66 24.80 -16.98
N ILE A 84 32.75 24.85 -15.65
CA ILE A 84 33.41 25.95 -14.93
C ILE A 84 34.90 26.05 -15.31
N PHE A 85 35.61 24.91 -15.33
CA PHE A 85 37.02 24.88 -15.69
C PHE A 85 37.24 25.42 -17.11
N PHE A 86 36.52 24.91 -18.11
CA PHE A 86 36.68 25.37 -19.50
C PHE A 86 36.28 26.83 -19.69
N ALA A 87 35.23 27.30 -19.02
CA ALA A 87 34.85 28.72 -19.05
C ALA A 87 35.95 29.63 -18.47
N SER A 88 36.71 29.15 -17.49
CA SER A 88 37.83 29.90 -16.88
C SER A 88 39.11 29.91 -17.72
N GLN A 89 39.33 28.91 -18.59
CA GLN A 89 40.51 28.81 -19.47
C GLN A 89 40.38 29.64 -20.75
N ASN A 90 39.17 30.02 -21.14
CA ASN A 90 38.90 30.76 -22.39
C ASN A 90 38.94 32.29 -22.19
N ARG A 91 39.73 32.76 -21.21
CA ARG A 91 39.82 34.15 -20.77
C ARG A 91 41.23 34.70 -20.95
#